data_AF-Q6UMY2-F1
#
_entry.id   AF-Q6UMY2-F1
#
_cell.length_a   1.000
_cell.length_b   1.000
_cell.length_c   1.000
_cell.angle_alpha   90.00
_cell.angle_beta   90.00
_cell.angle_gamma   90.00
#
_symmetry.space_group_name_H-M   'P 1'
#
loop_
_entity.id
_entity.type
_entity.pdbx_description
1 polymer ?
#
loop_
_entity_poly.entity_id
_entity_poly.type
_entity_poly.pdbx_seq_one_letter_code
_entity_poly.pdbx_strand_id
1 'polypeptide(L)'
;LLLLDIGLLAGASQRDIGALVGIDAFMIVTGLVATLTKVVVARYAFWTISTIAMLFVLYYLVVVVGEAAARADEDTQSTFNTLRNVILVAWAIYPVAWLVGTEGLGLVGLFGETLI
;
A
#
# COMPACT_ATOMS: atom_id res chain seq x y z
N LEU A 1 -9.04 -2.91 -4.74
CA LEU A 1 -9.43 -3.98 -5.69
C LEU A 1 -8.31 -5.00 -5.86
N LEU A 2 -7.08 -4.61 -6.20
CA LEU A 2 -5.90 -5.50 -6.27
C LEU A 2 -5.72 -6.43 -5.04
N LEU A 3 -5.93 -5.88 -3.84
CA LEU A 3 -5.81 -6.61 -2.59
C LEU A 3 -6.92 -7.65 -2.35
N LEU A 4 -8.12 -7.37 -2.88
CA LEU A 4 -9.25 -8.28 -2.83
C LEU A 4 -9.04 -9.46 -3.80
N ASP A 5 -8.51 -9.19 -4.99
CA ASP A 5 -8.18 -10.22 -5.98
C ASP A 5 -7.12 -11.20 -5.44
N ILE A 6 -6.08 -10.68 -4.80
CA ILE A 6 -5.03 -11.53 -4.18
C ILE A 6 -5.55 -12.26 -2.94
N GLY A 7 -6.40 -11.64 -2.12
CA GLY A 7 -7.01 -12.31 -0.98
C GLY A 7 -7.92 -13.48 -1.39
N LEU A 8 -8.70 -13.29 -2.47
CA LEU A 8 -9.53 -14.35 -3.04
C LEU A 8 -8.68 -15.45 -3.70
N LEU A 9 -7.63 -15.08 -4.44
CA LEU A 9 -6.71 -16.03 -5.08
C LEU A 9 -6.01 -16.93 -4.04
N ALA A 10 -5.60 -16.36 -2.91
CA ALA A 10 -4.93 -17.09 -1.84
C ALA A 10 -5.88 -17.87 -0.91
N GLY A 11 -7.20 -17.74 -1.08
CA GLY A 11 -8.18 -18.38 -0.18
C GLY A 11 -8.22 -17.78 1.23
N ALA A 12 -7.88 -16.49 1.39
CA ALA A 12 -7.92 -15.81 2.68
C ALA A 12 -9.35 -15.70 3.23
N SER A 13 -9.49 -15.66 4.56
CA SER A 13 -10.81 -15.57 5.18
C SER A 13 -11.47 -14.22 4.89
N GLN A 14 -12.81 -14.17 4.84
CA GLN A 14 -13.53 -12.90 4.59
C GLN A 14 -13.22 -11.82 5.64
N ARG A 15 -12.87 -12.23 6.86
CA ARG A 15 -12.47 -11.31 7.94
C ARG A 15 -11.13 -10.65 7.63
N ASP A 16 -10.19 -11.42 7.09
CA ASP A 16 -8.85 -10.98 6.74
C ASP A 16 -8.89 -10.04 5.52
N ILE A 17 -9.68 -10.40 4.51
CA ILE A 17 -9.96 -9.53 3.35
C ILE A 17 -10.61 -8.22 3.81
N GLY A 18 -11.62 -8.30 4.69
CA GLY A 18 -12.31 -7.11 5.22
C GLY A 18 -11.38 -6.20 6.02
N ALA A 19 -10.52 -6.76 6.87
CA ALA A 19 -9.52 -6.00 7.62
C ALA A 19 -8.54 -5.30 6.67
N LEU A 20 -8.07 -6.01 5.65
CA LEU A 20 -7.08 -5.51 4.72
C LEU A 20 -7.64 -4.39 3.81
N VAL A 21 -8.87 -4.53 3.34
CA VAL A 21 -9.60 -3.46 2.63
C VAL A 21 -9.87 -2.27 3.55
N GLY A 22 -10.19 -2.50 4.82
CA GLY A 22 -10.43 -1.43 5.80
C GLY A 22 -9.18 -0.60 6.07
N ILE A 23 -8.03 -1.24 6.26
CA ILE A 23 -6.75 -0.55 6.48
C ILE A 23 -6.33 0.20 5.22
N ASP A 24 -6.54 -0.38 4.03
CA ASP A 24 -6.28 0.28 2.74
C ASP A 24 -7.13 1.55 2.56
N ALA A 25 -8.43 1.47 2.83
CA ALA A 25 -9.31 2.65 2.78
C ALA A 25 -8.87 3.74 3.76
N PHE A 26 -8.47 3.36 4.99
CA PHE A 26 -7.92 4.29 5.98
C PHE A 26 -6.63 4.95 5.50
N MET A 27 -5.72 4.18 4.88
CA MET A 27 -4.48 4.68 4.30
C MET A 27 -4.74 5.74 3.22
N ILE A 28 -5.68 5.49 2.31
CA ILE A 28 -6.03 6.45 1.25
C ILE A 28 -6.66 7.73 1.82
N VAL A 29 -7.58 7.61 2.77
CA VAL A 29 -8.23 8.77 3.41
C VAL A 29 -7.21 9.63 4.14
N THR A 30 -6.31 9.01 4.92
CA THR A 30 -5.27 9.75 5.65
C THR A 30 -4.25 10.39 4.72
N GLY A 31 -3.88 9.73 3.62
CA GLY A 31 -3.02 10.30 2.58
C GLY A 31 -3.66 11.51 1.89
N LEU A 32 -4.97 11.44 1.59
CA LEU A 32 -5.71 12.57 1.03
C LEU A 32 -5.75 13.77 1.99
N VAL A 33 -5.99 13.52 3.28
CA VAL A 33 -5.95 14.57 4.32
C VAL A 33 -4.55 15.18 4.41
N ALA A 34 -3.50 14.37 4.30
CA ALA A 34 -2.13 14.87 4.23
C ALA A 34 -1.96 15.82 3.04
N THR A 35 -2.37 15.45 1.83
CA THR A 35 -2.21 16.31 0.64
C THR A 35 -3.02 17.61 0.70
N LEU A 36 -4.25 17.58 1.23
CA LEU A 36 -5.13 18.76 1.25
C LEU A 36 -4.82 19.75 2.40
N THR A 37 -4.04 19.32 3.39
CA THR A 37 -3.75 20.13 4.57
C THR A 37 -2.68 21.19 4.29
N LYS A 38 -2.98 22.45 4.61
CA LYS A 38 -2.06 23.59 4.46
C LYS A 38 -1.07 23.73 5.62
N VAL A 39 -1.34 23.10 6.76
CA VAL A 39 -0.49 23.14 7.95
C VAL A 39 0.62 22.10 7.82
N VAL A 40 1.86 22.55 7.66
CA VAL A 40 3.04 21.70 7.37
C VAL A 40 3.17 20.53 8.36
N VAL A 41 3.05 20.80 9.66
CA VAL A 41 3.17 19.77 10.71
C VAL A 41 2.09 18.69 10.56
N ALA A 42 0.84 19.10 10.33
CA ALA A 42 -0.26 18.17 10.16
C ALA A 42 -0.12 17.37 8.85
N ARG A 43 0.39 17.99 7.79
CA ARG A 43 0.72 17.35 6.51
C ARG A 43 1.62 16.13 6.72
N TYR A 44 2.76 16.33 7.37
CA TYR A 44 3.71 15.25 7.63
C TYR A 44 3.20 14.24 8.66
N ALA A 45 2.40 14.67 9.64
CA ALA A 45 1.77 13.76 10.59
C ALA A 45 0.80 12.79 9.90
N PHE A 46 -0.11 13.30 9.07
CA PHE A 46 -1.05 12.46 8.31
C PHE A 46 -0.35 11.59 7.28
N TRP A 47 0.70 12.09 6.61
CA TRP A 47 1.54 11.27 5.73
C TRP A 47 2.22 10.12 6.49
N THR A 48 2.73 10.37 7.70
CA THR A 48 3.36 9.33 8.54
C THR A 48 2.33 8.28 8.95
N ILE A 49 1.13 8.71 9.37
CA ILE A 49 0.02 7.81 9.73
C ILE A 49 -0.37 6.94 8.53
N SER A 50 -0.52 7.54 7.35
CA SER A 50 -0.84 6.83 6.11
C SER A 50 0.25 5.82 5.74
N THR A 51 1.52 6.22 5.85
CA THR A 51 2.68 5.35 5.57
C THR A 51 2.74 4.16 6.55
N ILE A 52 2.46 4.37 7.83
CA ILE A 52 2.37 3.27 8.81
C ILE A 52 1.23 2.32 8.45
N ALA A 53 0.06 2.85 8.08
CA ALA A 53 -1.06 2.03 7.62
C ALA A 53 -0.69 1.19 6.38
N MET A 54 0.04 1.77 5.43
CA MET A 54 0.58 1.06 4.28
C MET A 54 1.48 -0.09 4.70
N LEU A 55 2.41 0.13 5.64
CA LEU A 55 3.29 -0.94 6.14
C LEU A 55 2.50 -2.07 6.79
N PHE A 56 1.40 -1.77 7.49
CA PHE A 56 0.50 -2.81 8.01
C PHE A 56 -0.16 -3.62 6.89
N VAL A 57 -0.63 -2.97 5.81
CA VAL A 57 -1.19 -3.67 4.64
C VAL A 57 -0.14 -4.59 4.00
N LEU A 58 1.08 -4.08 3.77
CA LEU A 58 2.16 -4.87 3.17
C LEU A 58 2.58 -6.04 4.07
N TYR A 59 2.67 -5.82 5.38
CA TYR A 59 2.92 -6.90 6.35
C TYR A 59 1.86 -7.98 6.26
N TYR A 60 0.58 -7.59 6.25
CA TYR A 60 -0.52 -8.53 6.20
C TYR A 60 -0.56 -9.32 4.88
N LEU A 61 -0.26 -8.66 3.77
CA LEU A 61 -0.10 -9.29 2.46
C LEU A 61 1.01 -10.35 2.48
N VAL A 62 2.16 -10.05 3.07
CA VAL A 62 3.31 -10.98 3.09
C VAL A 62 3.07 -12.14 4.05
N VAL A 63 2.56 -11.87 5.25
CA VAL A 63 2.44 -12.86 6.32
C VAL A 63 1.15 -13.65 6.19
N VAL A 64 -0.01 -12.99 6.32
CA VAL A 64 -1.30 -13.69 6.40
C VAL A 64 -1.69 -14.27 5.05
N VAL A 65 -1.62 -13.47 3.99
CA VAL A 65 -1.96 -13.95 2.65
C VAL A 65 -0.88 -14.89 2.11
N GLY A 66 0.39 -14.66 2.46
CA GLY A 66 1.48 -15.57 2.11
C GLY A 66 1.36 -16.96 2.76
N GLU A 67 0.93 -17.04 4.02
CA GLU A 67 0.64 -18.32 4.69
C GLU A 67 -0.51 -19.09 4.02
N ALA A 68 -1.52 -18.39 3.51
CA ALA A 68 -2.62 -19.00 2.78
C ALA A 68 -2.16 -19.50 1.40
N ALA A 69 -1.41 -18.66 0.67
CA ALA A 69 -0.85 -19.02 -0.63
C ALA A 69 0.13 -20.22 -0.55
N ALA A 70 0.91 -20.35 0.53
CA ALA A 70 1.83 -21.47 0.74
C ALA A 70 1.14 -22.84 0.84
N ARG A 71 -0.19 -22.89 1.02
CA ARG A 71 -0.99 -24.12 1.04
C ARG A 71 -1.61 -24.47 -0.31
N ALA A 72 -1.50 -23.57 -1.30
CA ALA A 72 -1.98 -23.79 -2.66
C ALA A 72 -0.97 -24.59 -3.49
N ASP A 73 -1.33 -24.95 -4.71
CA ASP A 73 -0.43 -25.60 -5.68
C ASP A 73 0.77 -24.71 -6.06
N GLU A 74 1.81 -25.33 -6.63
CA GLU A 74 3.08 -24.66 -6.98
C GLU A 74 2.90 -23.50 -7.99
N ASP A 75 1.99 -23.64 -8.95
CA ASP A 75 1.70 -22.62 -9.95
C ASP A 75 1.06 -21.38 -9.31
N THR A 76 0.13 -21.58 -8.38
CA THR A 76 -0.52 -20.52 -7.59
C THR A 76 0.50 -19.82 -6.69
N GLN A 77 1.38 -20.57 -6.03
CA GLN A 77 2.45 -20.00 -5.20
C GLN A 77 3.41 -19.12 -6.02
N SER A 78 3.83 -19.58 -7.20
CA SER A 78 4.71 -18.82 -8.09
C SER A 78 4.07 -17.50 -8.53
N THR A 79 2.80 -17.55 -8.93
CA THR A 79 2.02 -16.37 -9.34
C THR A 79 1.86 -15.40 -8.18
N PHE A 80 1.48 -15.90 -7.00
CA PHE A 80 1.34 -15.08 -5.80
C PHE A 80 2.64 -14.37 -5.42
N ASN A 81 3.76 -15.09 -5.42
CA ASN A 81 5.07 -14.51 -5.09
C ASN A 81 5.47 -13.39 -6.05
N THR A 82 5.20 -13.57 -7.34
CA THR A 82 5.47 -12.56 -8.37
C THR A 82 4.63 -11.30 -8.12
N LEU A 83 3.30 -11.46 -7.96
CA LEU A 83 2.40 -10.34 -7.72
C LEU A 83 2.69 -9.62 -6.41
N ARG A 84 2.97 -10.38 -5.34
CA ARG A 84 3.36 -9.84 -4.04
C ARG A 84 4.58 -8.93 -4.17
N ASN A 85 5.63 -9.39 -4.84
CA ASN A 85 6.87 -8.62 -4.98
C ASN A 85 6.65 -7.34 -5.80
N VAL A 86 5.87 -7.41 -6.88
CA VAL A 86 5.50 -6.21 -7.67
C VAL A 86 4.75 -5.20 -6.80
N ILE A 87 3.78 -5.66 -6.01
CA ILE A 87 3.03 -4.78 -5.10
C ILE A 87 3.94 -4.15 -4.06
N LEU A 88 4.80 -4.93 -3.39
CA LEU A 88 5.73 -4.43 -2.38
C LEU A 88 6.60 -3.30 -2.94
N VAL A 89 7.17 -3.50 -4.13
CA VAL A 89 8.04 -2.49 -4.76
C VAL A 89 7.25 -1.27 -5.20
N ALA A 90 6.15 -1.46 -5.93
CA ALA A 90 5.34 -0.36 -6.44
C ALA A 90 4.76 0.50 -5.31
N TRP A 91 4.32 -0.13 -4.22
CA TRP A 91 3.71 0.58 -3.10
C TRP A 91 4.75 1.29 -2.23
N ALA A 92 5.94 0.72 -2.06
CA ALA A 92 7.03 1.38 -1.34
C ALA A 92 7.51 2.66 -2.03
N ILE A 93 7.38 2.75 -3.36
CA ILE A 93 7.71 3.96 -4.12
C ILE A 93 6.78 5.12 -3.76
N TYR A 94 5.49 4.85 -3.51
CA TYR A 94 4.47 5.87 -3.34
C TYR A 94 4.74 6.90 -2.21
N PRO A 95 5.00 6.50 -0.95
CA PRO A 95 5.28 7.47 0.11
C PRO A 95 6.60 8.21 -0.12
N VAL A 96 7.58 7.56 -0.77
CA VAL A 96 8.86 8.19 -1.12
C VAL A 96 8.65 9.26 -2.18
N ALA A 97 7.91 8.94 -3.25
CA ALA A 97 7.54 9.87 -4.31
C ALA A 97 6.82 11.10 -3.75
N TRP A 98 5.81 10.90 -2.90
CA TRP A 98 5.10 11.99 -2.23
C TRP A 98 6.04 12.87 -1.38
N LEU A 99 7.02 12.26 -0.70
CA LEU A 99 7.96 12.98 0.15
C LEU A 99 8.96 13.82 -0.67
N VAL A 100 9.40 13.35 -1.82
CA VAL A 100 10.34 14.09 -2.70
C VAL A 100 9.63 15.07 -3.64
N GLY A 101 8.34 14.84 -3.91
CA GLY A 101 7.51 15.61 -4.80
C GLY A 101 7.08 16.98 -4.27
N THR A 102 6.21 17.63 -5.02
CA THR A 102 5.73 19.00 -4.79
C THR A 102 4.91 19.13 -3.53
N GLU A 103 4.24 18.05 -3.16
CA GLU A 103 3.58 17.88 -1.90
C GLU A 103 4.63 17.97 -0.81
N GLY A 104 5.60 17.04 -0.76
CA GLY A 104 6.68 16.89 0.22
C GLY A 104 7.69 18.04 0.33
N LEU A 105 8.92 17.74 -0.09
CA LEU A 105 10.11 18.58 0.00
C LEU A 105 10.27 19.52 -1.21
N GLY A 106 9.46 19.35 -2.26
CA GLY A 106 9.51 20.17 -3.48
C GLY A 106 10.79 19.97 -4.29
N LEU A 107 11.46 18.83 -4.15
CA LEU A 107 12.74 18.54 -4.81
C LEU A 107 12.56 18.11 -6.26
N VAL A 108 11.37 17.61 -6.63
CA VAL A 108 11.00 17.23 -7.98
C VAL A 108 9.83 18.13 -8.42
N GLY A 109 9.95 18.78 -9.58
CA GLY A 109 8.86 19.58 -10.15
C GLY A 109 7.69 18.71 -10.64
N LEU A 110 6.49 19.29 -10.72
CA LEU A 110 5.21 18.63 -11.08
C LEU A 110 5.28 17.65 -12.27
N PHE A 111 6.11 17.95 -13.29
CA PHE A 111 6.32 17.09 -14.45
C PHE A 111 7.07 15.79 -14.14
N GLY A 112 8.01 15.79 -13.19
CA GLY A 112 8.71 14.59 -12.75
C GLY A 112 7.86 13.74 -11.81
N GLU A 113 6.99 14.37 -11.02
CA GLU A 113 6.08 13.69 -10.11
C GLU A 113 4.90 13.00 -10.82
N THR A 114 4.40 13.56 -11.92
CA THR A 114 3.29 12.95 -12.70
C THR A 114 3.74 11.77 -13.57
N LEU A 115 5.04 11.63 -13.84
CA LEU A 115 5.59 10.62 -14.75
C LEU A 115 5.90 9.27 -14.06
N ILE A 116 5.97 9.26 -12.73
CA ILE A 116 6.28 8.09 -11.88
C ILE A 116 4.97 7.51 -11.35
#